data_AF-A0AA39TAF9-F1
#
_entry.id   AF-A0AA39TAF9-F1
#
_cell.length_a   1.000
_cell.length_b   1.000
_cell.length_c   1.000
_cell.angle_alpha   90.00
_cell.angle_beta   90.00
_cell.angle_gamma   90.00
#
_symmetry.space_group_name_H-M   'P 1'
#
loop_
_entity.id
_entity.type
_entity.pdbx_description
1 polymer ?
#
loop_
_entity_poly.entity_id
_entity_poly.type
_entity_poly.pdbx_seq_one_letter_code
_entity_poly.pdbx_strand_id
1 'polypeptide(L)'
;MKMSKIIFFNLVLTLLFISFSTSQARASPAKSKPMMIFKEYLGAQFNGITFSDVPISPNVDEFHFILSFAIDYKTGTSSRGPVPTNGDFKVYWDTENLSPSHISSIKSQHRNVKVAMSLGGDTLEDQFVFFSPESINSWVENAVQSITEISKEFDLDGIDIDYEHFNADPDTFAECIGRLVFNLKQQKVVSYVSIAPFDEESVQAHYMALWKKYGHLIDYVNFQFYAYDKGTTVSQFLNFLMSKALITKEVTC
;
A
#
# COMPACT_ATOMS: atom_id res chain seq x y z
N MET A 1 49.12 -50.35 -22.49
CA MET A 1 48.46 -50.31 -21.16
C MET A 1 48.15 -48.88 -20.64
N LYS A 2 47.95 -47.87 -21.52
CA LYS A 2 47.51 -46.50 -21.15
C LYS A 2 46.15 -46.11 -21.77
N MET A 3 45.82 -46.61 -22.96
CA MET A 3 44.52 -46.35 -23.62
C MET A 3 43.31 -46.97 -22.90
N SER A 4 43.44 -48.15 -22.30
CA SER A 4 42.34 -48.84 -21.60
C SER A 4 41.89 -48.11 -20.31
N LYS A 5 42.78 -47.38 -19.63
CA LYS A 5 42.44 -46.60 -18.42
C LYS A 5 41.70 -45.30 -18.75
N ILE A 6 41.96 -44.70 -19.92
CA ILE A 6 41.29 -43.47 -20.37
C ILE A 6 39.85 -43.76 -20.81
N ILE A 7 39.60 -44.91 -21.43
CA ILE A 7 38.25 -45.33 -21.81
C ILE A 7 37.41 -45.65 -20.56
N PHE A 8 37.99 -46.30 -19.56
CA PHE A 8 37.30 -46.62 -18.31
C PHE A 8 36.98 -45.36 -17.47
N PHE A 9 37.89 -44.36 -17.46
CA PHE A 9 37.67 -43.08 -16.77
C PHE A 9 36.55 -42.24 -17.42
N ASN A 10 36.48 -42.23 -18.75
CA ASN A 10 35.40 -41.53 -19.47
C ASN A 10 34.04 -42.23 -19.33
N LEU A 11 33.99 -43.56 -19.22
CA LEU A 11 32.74 -44.29 -19.02
C LEU A 11 32.13 -44.02 -17.64
N VAL A 12 32.95 -43.92 -16.59
CA VAL A 12 32.51 -43.61 -15.22
C VAL A 12 32.05 -42.15 -15.10
N LEU A 13 32.71 -41.21 -15.78
CA LEU A 13 32.29 -39.81 -15.79
C LEU A 13 30.94 -39.62 -16.50
N THR A 14 30.70 -40.37 -17.60
CA THR A 14 29.44 -40.29 -18.36
C THR A 14 28.26 -40.86 -17.57
N LEU A 15 28.47 -41.90 -16.75
CA LEU A 15 27.43 -42.46 -15.87
C LEU A 15 27.08 -41.55 -14.67
N LEU A 16 28.00 -40.69 -14.22
CA LEU A 16 27.75 -39.68 -13.17
C LEU A 16 26.97 -38.46 -13.68
N PHE A 17 27.00 -38.17 -14.98
CA PHE A 17 26.20 -37.10 -15.58
C PHE A 17 24.75 -37.52 -15.89
N ILE A 18 24.47 -38.82 -16.03
CA ILE A 18 23.11 -39.31 -16.33
C ILE A 18 22.22 -39.33 -15.08
N SER A 19 22.80 -39.43 -13.87
CA SER A 19 22.05 -39.39 -12.60
C SER A 19 21.67 -37.99 -12.11
N PHE A 20 22.11 -36.92 -12.78
CA PHE A 20 21.68 -35.53 -12.50
C PHE A 20 20.59 -35.02 -13.44
N SER A 21 20.02 -35.87 -14.28
CA SER A 21 18.78 -35.57 -14.99
C SER A 21 17.59 -35.90 -14.09
N THR A 22 17.51 -35.27 -12.91
CA THR A 22 16.25 -35.18 -12.19
C THR A 22 15.27 -34.50 -13.13
N SER A 23 14.26 -35.24 -13.53
CA SER A 23 13.10 -34.69 -14.21
C SER A 23 12.55 -33.59 -13.32
N GLN A 24 12.88 -32.33 -13.61
CA GLN A 24 12.07 -31.21 -13.17
C GLN A 24 10.74 -31.36 -13.91
N ALA A 25 9.87 -32.20 -13.36
CA ALA A 25 8.45 -32.00 -13.55
C ALA A 25 8.21 -30.56 -13.09
N ARG A 26 8.07 -29.65 -14.04
CA ARG A 26 7.43 -28.36 -13.78
C ARG A 26 6.04 -28.73 -13.28
N ALA A 27 5.90 -28.85 -11.97
CA ALA A 27 4.61 -28.74 -11.35
C ALA A 27 4.04 -27.43 -11.90
N SER A 28 2.95 -27.52 -12.67
CA SER A 28 2.17 -26.34 -12.97
C SER A 28 1.89 -25.68 -11.61
N PRO A 29 2.17 -24.39 -11.44
CA PRO A 29 1.85 -23.73 -10.18
C PRO A 29 0.39 -24.04 -9.91
N ALA A 30 0.12 -24.73 -8.80
CA ALA A 30 -1.24 -24.91 -8.34
C ALA A 30 -1.85 -23.51 -8.32
N LYS A 31 -2.94 -23.30 -9.06
CA LYS A 31 -3.63 -22.01 -9.07
C LYS A 31 -3.89 -21.66 -7.60
N SER A 32 -3.15 -20.70 -7.07
CA SER A 32 -3.35 -20.24 -5.70
C SER A 32 -4.79 -19.78 -5.62
N LYS A 33 -5.50 -20.22 -4.57
CA LYS A 33 -6.82 -19.65 -4.27
C LYS A 33 -6.62 -18.12 -4.16
N PRO A 34 -7.49 -17.30 -4.75
CA PRO A 34 -7.42 -15.85 -4.55
C PRO A 34 -7.50 -15.55 -3.05
N MET A 35 -6.56 -14.74 -2.54
CA MET A 35 -6.60 -14.27 -1.16
C MET A 35 -7.84 -13.40 -0.95
N MET A 36 -8.55 -13.65 0.14
CA MET A 36 -9.70 -12.85 0.56
C MET A 36 -9.23 -11.80 1.55
N ILE A 37 -9.29 -10.55 1.14
CA ILE A 37 -8.80 -9.42 1.91
C ILE A 37 -9.99 -8.51 2.19
N PHE A 38 -10.14 -8.09 3.44
CA PHE A 38 -11.09 -7.07 3.86
C PHE A 38 -10.34 -5.89 4.43
N LYS A 39 -10.80 -4.67 4.17
CA LYS A 39 -10.16 -3.44 4.62
C LYS A 39 -11.19 -2.49 5.20
N GLU A 40 -10.87 -1.87 6.33
CA GLU A 40 -11.74 -0.92 7.02
C GLU A 40 -10.95 0.35 7.37
N TYR A 41 -11.41 1.51 6.91
CA TYR A 41 -10.86 2.81 7.30
C TYR A 41 -11.43 3.24 8.65
N LEU A 42 -10.60 3.80 9.53
CA LEU A 42 -10.99 4.16 10.90
C LEU A 42 -10.21 5.37 11.43
N GLY A 43 -10.85 6.18 12.28
CA GLY A 43 -10.17 7.17 13.14
C GLY A 43 -10.26 8.64 12.74
N ALA A 44 -10.74 8.96 11.52
CA ALA A 44 -10.78 10.35 11.05
C ALA A 44 -11.86 11.22 11.70
N GLN A 45 -12.92 10.60 12.23
CA GLN A 45 -14.12 11.31 12.67
C GLN A 45 -14.16 11.62 14.18
N PHE A 46 -13.19 11.14 14.97
CA PHE A 46 -13.15 11.33 16.43
C PHE A 46 -14.49 11.00 17.13
N ASN A 47 -15.17 9.96 16.65
CA ASN A 47 -16.51 9.56 17.09
C ASN A 47 -16.49 8.44 18.16
N GLY A 48 -15.30 8.12 18.69
CA GLY A 48 -15.13 7.12 19.76
C GLY A 48 -15.17 5.66 19.30
N ILE A 49 -15.20 5.39 17.99
CA ILE A 49 -15.17 4.01 17.49
C ILE A 49 -13.78 3.41 17.68
N THR A 50 -13.76 2.18 18.20
CA THR A 50 -12.55 1.39 18.49
C THR A 50 -12.43 0.19 17.54
N PHE A 51 -11.29 -0.51 17.55
CA PHE A 51 -11.12 -1.76 16.79
C PHE A 51 -12.15 -2.84 17.18
N SER A 52 -12.56 -2.90 18.45
CA SER A 52 -13.51 -3.92 18.94
C SER A 52 -14.94 -3.71 18.47
N ASP A 53 -15.28 -2.50 18.01
CA ASP A 53 -16.62 -2.21 17.48
C ASP A 53 -16.80 -2.73 16.06
N VAL A 54 -15.71 -3.05 15.36
CA VAL A 54 -15.72 -3.55 13.98
C VAL A 54 -15.73 -5.10 13.98
N PRO A 55 -16.72 -5.76 13.35
CA PRO A 55 -16.76 -7.21 13.27
C PRO A 55 -15.61 -7.78 12.43
N ILE A 56 -14.72 -8.54 13.07
CA ILE A 56 -13.59 -9.20 12.39
C ILE A 56 -13.94 -10.65 12.05
N SER A 57 -14.04 -10.95 10.75
CA SER A 57 -14.28 -12.32 10.30
C SER A 57 -13.00 -13.16 10.35
N PRO A 58 -13.00 -14.36 10.96
CA PRO A 58 -11.86 -15.27 10.86
C PRO A 58 -11.76 -15.95 9.50
N ASN A 59 -12.74 -15.75 8.60
CA ASN A 59 -12.79 -16.40 7.30
C ASN A 59 -12.05 -15.64 6.20
N VAL A 60 -11.65 -14.38 6.43
CA VAL A 60 -10.79 -13.63 5.50
C VAL A 60 -9.33 -13.96 5.79
N ASP A 61 -8.53 -14.05 4.73
CA ASP A 61 -7.10 -14.38 4.84
C ASP A 61 -6.34 -13.22 5.50
N GLU A 62 -6.69 -11.97 5.15
CA GLU A 62 -6.19 -10.77 5.83
C GLU A 62 -7.33 -9.76 6.08
N PHE A 63 -7.31 -9.15 7.26
CA PHE A 63 -8.18 -8.05 7.66
C PHE A 63 -7.31 -6.83 7.94
N HIS A 64 -7.44 -5.77 7.15
CA HIS A 64 -6.63 -4.56 7.29
C HIS A 64 -7.46 -3.44 7.92
N PHE A 65 -7.06 -2.96 9.10
CA PHE A 65 -7.48 -1.64 9.53
C PHE A 65 -6.55 -0.60 8.90
N ILE A 66 -7.14 0.50 8.41
CA ILE A 66 -6.39 1.62 7.83
C ILE A 66 -6.74 2.87 8.65
N LEU A 67 -5.74 3.38 9.39
CA LEU A 67 -5.89 4.53 10.26
C LEU A 67 -5.88 5.82 9.43
N SER A 68 -6.94 6.59 9.54
CA SER A 68 -7.16 7.84 8.80
C SER A 68 -7.07 9.03 9.76
N PHE A 69 -6.07 9.91 9.66
CA PHE A 69 -4.98 9.95 8.67
C PHE A 69 -3.64 10.32 9.31
N ALA A 70 -2.54 9.98 8.64
CA ALA A 70 -1.28 10.70 8.81
C ALA A 70 -1.19 11.79 7.74
N ILE A 71 -0.85 13.02 8.13
CA ILE A 71 -0.89 14.19 7.24
C ILE A 71 0.41 14.99 7.39
N ASP A 72 1.04 15.38 6.28
CA ASP A 72 2.25 16.22 6.24
C ASP A 72 1.90 17.71 6.33
N TYR A 73 1.09 18.03 7.34
CA TYR A 73 0.65 19.39 7.68
C TYR A 73 0.87 19.64 9.16
N LYS A 74 0.99 20.92 9.53
CA LYS A 74 1.00 21.36 10.93
C LYS A 74 -0.15 22.33 11.19
N THR A 75 -0.83 22.14 12.32
CA THR A 75 -1.88 23.04 12.82
C THR A 75 -1.31 24.09 13.78
N GLY A 76 -2.10 25.10 14.17
CA GLY A 76 -1.79 25.98 15.30
C GLY A 76 -0.61 26.97 15.13
N THR A 77 0.00 27.07 13.94
CA THR A 77 1.17 27.93 13.70
C THR A 77 0.87 29.24 12.94
N SER A 78 -0.36 29.43 12.46
CA SER A 78 -0.74 30.64 11.73
C SER A 78 -2.21 31.00 11.98
N SER A 79 -2.58 32.27 11.83
CA SER A 79 -3.98 32.71 11.76
C SER A 79 -4.69 32.29 10.45
N ARG A 80 -4.00 31.52 9.59
CA ARG A 80 -4.44 31.13 8.23
C ARG A 80 -4.75 29.64 8.10
N GLY A 81 -4.77 28.90 9.22
CA GLY A 81 -5.06 27.45 9.23
C GLY A 81 -3.82 26.57 9.07
N PRO A 82 -4.03 25.26 8.80
CA PRO A 82 -2.97 24.28 8.61
C PRO A 82 -2.07 24.62 7.43
N VAL A 83 -0.78 24.26 7.52
CA VAL A 83 0.20 24.49 6.44
C VAL A 83 0.99 23.22 6.13
N PRO A 84 1.37 22.98 4.86
CA PRO A 84 2.21 21.85 4.48
C PRO A 84 3.56 21.87 5.20
N THR A 85 4.09 20.70 5.49
CA THR A 85 5.38 20.50 6.18
C THR A 85 6.42 19.82 5.30
N ASN A 86 6.19 19.78 3.98
CA ASN A 86 7.10 19.17 3.01
C ASN A 86 7.44 17.71 3.37
N GLY A 87 6.42 16.88 3.59
CA GLY A 87 6.60 15.45 3.87
C GLY A 87 6.88 15.10 5.34
N ASP A 88 6.88 16.04 6.28
CA ASP A 88 6.95 15.68 7.71
C ASP A 88 5.54 15.31 8.24
N PHE A 89 5.20 14.03 8.15
CA PHE A 89 3.90 13.49 8.55
C PHE A 89 3.69 13.53 10.07
N LYS A 90 2.46 13.86 10.48
CA LYS A 90 1.97 13.76 11.86
C LYS A 90 0.67 12.96 11.91
N VAL A 91 0.38 12.43 13.09
CA VAL A 91 -0.81 11.61 13.36
C VAL A 91 -2.03 12.51 13.59
N TYR A 92 -3.11 12.29 12.84
CA TYR A 92 -4.39 13.00 12.93
C TYR A 92 -5.60 12.06 13.06
N TRP A 93 -5.40 10.78 13.34
CA TRP A 93 -6.49 9.90 13.78
C TRP A 93 -6.71 9.99 15.29
N ASP A 94 -7.84 9.47 15.76
CA ASP A 94 -8.22 9.37 17.17
C ASP A 94 -7.27 8.47 17.98
N THR A 95 -6.14 9.02 18.43
CA THR A 95 -5.13 8.28 19.22
C THR A 95 -5.59 7.94 20.63
N GLU A 96 -6.64 8.57 21.14
CA GLU A 96 -7.23 8.19 22.43
C GLU A 96 -7.85 6.80 22.33
N ASN A 97 -8.54 6.51 21.22
CA ASN A 97 -9.22 5.24 20.98
C ASN A 97 -8.40 4.27 20.09
N LEU A 98 -7.39 4.74 19.36
CA LEU A 98 -6.58 3.97 18.41
C LEU A 98 -5.06 4.11 18.69
N SER A 99 -4.70 4.08 19.97
CA SER A 99 -3.32 4.12 20.47
C SER A 99 -2.48 2.88 20.10
N PRO A 100 -1.14 2.92 20.26
CA PRO A 100 -0.27 1.77 20.05
C PRO A 100 -0.67 0.53 20.87
N SER A 101 -1.18 0.73 22.10
CA SER A 101 -1.63 -0.40 22.93
C SER A 101 -2.91 -1.05 22.38
N HIS A 102 -3.81 -0.25 21.79
CA HIS A 102 -5.01 -0.79 21.13
C HIS A 102 -4.65 -1.61 19.89
N ILE A 103 -3.71 -1.13 19.08
CA ILE A 103 -3.19 -1.86 17.91
C ILE A 103 -2.54 -3.18 18.33
N SER A 104 -1.64 -3.13 19.32
CA SER A 104 -0.99 -4.33 19.86
C SER A 104 -2.02 -5.33 20.39
N SER A 105 -3.05 -4.85 21.08
CA SER A 105 -4.12 -5.70 21.63
C SER A 105 -4.90 -6.40 20.51
N ILE A 106 -5.38 -5.66 19.49
CA ILE A 106 -6.19 -6.26 18.43
C ILE A 106 -5.39 -7.26 17.58
N LYS A 107 -4.13 -6.97 17.26
CA LYS A 107 -3.23 -7.90 16.55
C LYS A 107 -2.97 -9.18 17.37
N SER A 108 -2.88 -9.07 18.70
CA SER A 108 -2.71 -10.24 19.57
C SER A 108 -3.95 -11.13 19.64
N GLN A 109 -5.14 -10.54 19.50
CA GLN A 109 -6.42 -11.25 19.53
C GLN A 109 -6.78 -11.88 18.18
N HIS A 110 -6.35 -11.27 17.07
CA HIS A 110 -6.68 -11.68 15.71
C HIS A 110 -5.44 -11.80 14.84
N ARG A 111 -4.97 -13.03 14.59
CA ARG A 111 -3.75 -13.29 13.81
C ARG A 111 -3.83 -12.86 12.33
N ASN A 112 -5.04 -12.69 11.81
CA ASN A 112 -5.27 -12.23 10.44
C ASN A 112 -5.38 -10.70 10.33
N VAL A 113 -5.26 -9.96 11.44
CA VAL A 113 -5.32 -8.50 11.44
C VAL A 113 -3.95 -7.90 11.10
N LYS A 114 -3.96 -6.93 10.21
CA LYS A 114 -2.88 -5.96 9.98
C LYS A 114 -3.42 -4.54 10.16
N VAL A 115 -2.55 -3.60 10.51
CA VAL A 115 -2.93 -2.19 10.66
C VAL A 115 -2.00 -1.32 9.82
N ALA A 116 -2.54 -0.43 9.01
CA ALA A 116 -1.81 0.56 8.22
C ALA A 116 -2.21 1.99 8.59
N MET A 117 -1.45 2.98 8.12
CA MET A 117 -1.89 4.38 8.10
C MET A 117 -2.23 4.79 6.67
N SER A 118 -3.27 5.60 6.49
CA SER A 118 -3.53 6.31 5.24
C SER A 118 -2.91 7.71 5.28
N LEU A 119 -2.27 8.10 4.18
CA LEU A 119 -1.53 9.35 4.00
C LEU A 119 -2.38 10.33 3.19
N GLY A 120 -2.61 11.54 3.71
CA GLY A 120 -3.37 12.60 3.03
C GLY A 120 -4.77 12.78 3.61
N GLY A 121 -5.79 12.40 2.84
CA GLY A 121 -7.20 12.69 3.09
C GLY A 121 -7.67 13.98 2.41
N ASP A 122 -8.98 14.25 2.50
CA ASP A 122 -9.62 15.42 1.89
C ASP A 122 -9.21 16.73 2.61
N THR A 123 -9.45 16.81 3.93
CA THR A 123 -9.28 18.05 4.71
C THR A 123 -8.61 17.85 6.07
N LEU A 124 -8.00 18.94 6.56
CA LEU A 124 -7.55 19.13 7.93
C LEU A 124 -8.06 20.51 8.41
N GLU A 125 -8.77 20.56 9.53
CA GLU A 125 -9.40 21.80 10.05
C GLU A 125 -10.22 22.55 8.97
N ASP A 126 -11.05 21.83 8.22
CA ASP A 126 -11.89 22.34 7.12
C ASP A 126 -11.11 22.99 5.94
N GLN A 127 -9.80 22.73 5.84
CA GLN A 127 -8.96 23.15 4.72
C GLN A 127 -8.46 21.94 3.93
N PHE A 128 -8.45 22.03 2.60
CA PHE A 128 -7.97 20.94 1.75
C PHE A 128 -6.50 20.62 1.99
N VAL A 129 -6.20 19.32 2.06
CA VAL A 129 -4.85 18.78 2.16
C VAL A 129 -4.29 18.60 0.76
N PHE A 130 -3.56 19.61 0.29
CA PHE A 130 -2.82 19.53 -0.98
C PHE A 130 -1.51 18.76 -0.82
N PHE A 131 -1.24 17.81 -1.71
CA PHE A 131 0.10 17.30 -1.95
C PHE A 131 0.99 18.43 -2.47
N SER A 132 1.94 18.91 -1.65
CA SER A 132 2.70 20.14 -1.92
C SER A 132 4.19 20.02 -1.55
N PRO A 133 4.97 19.21 -2.26
CA PRO A 133 6.42 19.07 -2.01
C PRO A 133 7.18 20.34 -2.37
N GLU A 134 8.20 20.69 -1.58
CA GLU A 134 9.16 21.76 -1.96
C GLU A 134 10.14 21.27 -3.03
N SER A 135 10.57 20.02 -2.91
CA SER A 135 11.32 19.29 -3.93
C SER A 135 11.09 17.81 -3.73
N ILE A 136 11.28 17.02 -4.79
CA ILE A 136 11.17 15.55 -4.70
C ILE A 136 12.11 15.00 -3.62
N ASN A 137 13.36 15.46 -3.56
CA ASN A 137 14.34 14.90 -2.63
C ASN A 137 14.00 15.23 -1.17
N SER A 138 13.73 16.50 -0.86
CA SER A 138 13.45 16.93 0.51
C SER A 138 12.14 16.35 1.03
N TRP A 139 11.09 16.29 0.19
CA TRP A 139 9.82 15.68 0.57
C TRP A 139 9.99 14.18 0.85
N VAL A 140 10.69 13.44 -0.01
CA VAL A 140 10.93 11.99 0.18
C VAL A 140 11.75 11.72 1.44
N GLU A 141 12.79 12.51 1.72
CA GLU A 141 13.61 12.34 2.91
C GLU A 141 12.77 12.53 4.20
N ASN A 142 12.01 13.63 4.28
CA ASN A 142 11.13 13.90 5.42
C ASN A 142 10.03 12.85 5.57
N ALA A 143 9.43 12.42 4.46
CA ALA A 143 8.36 11.42 4.44
C ALA A 143 8.87 10.05 4.90
N VAL A 144 9.99 9.59 4.36
CA VAL A 144 10.60 8.32 4.78
C VAL A 144 10.93 8.36 6.27
N GLN A 145 11.49 9.46 6.77
CA GLN A 145 11.83 9.59 8.19
C GLN A 145 10.58 9.55 9.07
N SER A 146 9.64 10.48 8.88
CA SER A 146 8.45 10.64 9.73
C SER A 146 7.52 9.42 9.70
N ILE A 147 7.27 8.84 8.51
CA ILE A 147 6.46 7.62 8.39
C ILE A 147 7.15 6.43 9.06
N THR A 148 8.48 6.33 9.01
CA THR A 148 9.21 5.27 9.71
C THR A 148 9.10 5.41 11.23
N GLU A 149 9.14 6.63 11.75
CA GLU A 149 8.95 6.90 13.18
C GLU A 149 7.54 6.49 13.63
N ILE A 150 6.50 6.96 12.94
CA ILE A 150 5.10 6.62 13.24
C ILE A 150 4.87 5.10 13.11
N SER A 151 5.36 4.47 12.05
CA SER A 151 5.16 3.03 11.82
C SER A 151 5.76 2.19 12.96
N LYS A 152 6.93 2.59 13.48
CA LYS A 152 7.57 1.92 14.61
C LYS A 152 6.85 2.16 15.93
N GLU A 153 6.36 3.38 16.16
CA GLU A 153 5.63 3.74 17.38
C GLU A 153 4.32 2.94 17.49
N PHE A 154 3.60 2.80 16.39
CA PHE A 154 2.28 2.16 16.36
C PHE A 154 2.30 0.68 15.93
N ASP A 155 3.46 0.09 15.63
CA ASP A 155 3.61 -1.27 15.10
C ASP A 155 2.75 -1.52 13.83
N LEU A 156 2.86 -0.60 12.86
CA LEU A 156 2.09 -0.64 11.63
C LEU A 156 2.72 -1.56 10.57
N ASP A 157 1.86 -2.21 9.80
CA ASP A 157 2.21 -3.20 8.80
C ASP A 157 2.24 -2.63 7.37
N GLY A 158 1.68 -1.45 7.13
CA GLY A 158 1.48 -0.90 5.79
C GLY A 158 1.18 0.59 5.74
N ILE A 159 1.14 1.12 4.51
CA ILE A 159 0.63 2.47 4.22
C ILE A 159 -0.39 2.44 3.08
N ASP A 160 -1.26 3.43 3.06
CA ASP A 160 -2.22 3.72 2.00
C ASP A 160 -2.03 5.17 1.51
N ILE A 161 -2.03 5.39 0.20
CA ILE A 161 -1.86 6.74 -0.38
C ILE A 161 -3.22 7.28 -0.79
N ASP A 162 -3.67 8.36 -0.14
CA ASP A 162 -5.02 8.92 -0.27
C ASP A 162 -5.00 10.46 -0.35
N TYR A 163 -4.13 11.03 -1.21
CA TYR A 163 -4.19 12.46 -1.52
C TYR A 163 -5.25 12.73 -2.58
N GLU A 164 -6.11 13.71 -2.31
CA GLU A 164 -7.21 14.06 -3.21
C GLU A 164 -7.01 15.43 -3.91
N HIS A 165 -6.10 16.25 -3.38
CA HIS A 165 -5.78 17.58 -3.88
C HIS A 165 -4.29 17.72 -4.18
N PHE A 166 -3.95 18.40 -5.27
CA PHE A 166 -2.56 18.41 -5.78
C PHE A 166 -2.07 19.84 -6.06
N ASN A 167 -0.93 20.18 -5.49
CA ASN A 167 -0.15 21.37 -5.82
C ASN A 167 1.22 20.97 -6.41
N ALA A 168 1.21 19.91 -7.21
CA ALA A 168 2.33 19.42 -8.00
C ALA A 168 1.76 18.76 -9.27
N ASP A 169 2.59 18.57 -10.28
CA ASP A 169 2.19 17.80 -11.46
C ASP A 169 2.19 16.28 -11.19
N PRO A 170 1.54 15.47 -12.06
CA PRO A 170 1.49 14.01 -11.95
C PRO A 170 2.85 13.32 -11.88
N ASP A 171 3.88 13.81 -12.57
CA ASP A 171 5.20 13.19 -12.60
C ASP A 171 5.95 13.45 -11.28
N THR A 172 5.83 14.67 -10.74
CA THR A 172 6.36 15.04 -9.42
C THR A 172 5.69 14.21 -8.31
N PHE A 173 4.36 14.06 -8.34
CA PHE A 173 3.64 13.18 -7.41
C PHE A 173 4.10 11.73 -7.52
N ALA A 174 4.16 11.19 -8.74
CA ALA A 174 4.59 9.82 -8.99
C ALA A 174 6.02 9.56 -8.49
N GLU A 175 6.94 10.50 -8.70
CA GLU A 175 8.32 10.37 -8.24
C GLU A 175 8.44 10.41 -6.72
N CYS A 176 7.75 11.34 -6.05
CA CYS A 176 7.73 11.44 -4.60
C CYS A 176 7.17 10.16 -3.95
N ILE A 177 5.96 9.77 -4.33
CA ILE A 177 5.29 8.60 -3.73
C ILE A 177 6.01 7.31 -4.12
N GLY A 178 6.43 7.17 -5.36
CA GLY A 178 7.17 5.98 -5.82
C GLY A 178 8.48 5.76 -5.07
N ARG A 179 9.26 6.83 -4.85
CA ARG A 179 10.51 6.76 -4.07
C ARG A 179 10.26 6.55 -2.59
N LEU A 180 9.21 7.15 -2.02
CA LEU A 180 8.79 6.86 -0.65
C LEU A 180 8.51 5.36 -0.48
N VAL A 181 7.62 4.80 -1.31
CA VAL A 181 7.24 3.39 -1.27
C VAL A 181 8.45 2.47 -1.46
N PHE A 182 9.32 2.78 -2.43
CA PHE A 182 10.55 2.03 -2.64
C PHE A 182 11.41 1.97 -1.36
N ASN A 183 11.65 3.12 -0.73
CA ASN A 183 12.48 3.20 0.48
C ASN A 183 11.85 2.44 1.65
N LEU A 184 10.55 2.62 1.91
CA LEU A 184 9.87 1.94 3.02
C LEU A 184 9.89 0.42 2.84
N LYS A 185 9.67 -0.09 1.62
CA LYS A 185 9.77 -1.53 1.34
C LYS A 185 11.20 -2.06 1.44
N GLN A 186 12.19 -1.35 0.89
CA GLN A 186 13.61 -1.75 0.98
C GLN A 186 14.08 -1.82 2.44
N GLN A 187 13.67 -0.86 3.25
CA GLN A 187 13.99 -0.79 4.68
C GLN A 187 13.11 -1.71 5.55
N LYS A 188 12.15 -2.43 4.95
CA LYS A 188 11.17 -3.31 5.61
C LYS A 188 10.37 -2.60 6.71
N VAL A 189 10.09 -1.32 6.51
CA VAL A 189 9.22 -0.53 7.39
C VAL A 189 7.77 -0.95 7.19
N VAL A 190 7.39 -1.26 5.94
CA VAL A 190 6.04 -1.72 5.57
C VAL A 190 6.11 -3.06 4.87
N SER A 191 5.09 -3.89 5.12
CA SER A 191 4.89 -5.18 4.44
C SER A 191 3.99 -5.08 3.21
N TYR A 192 3.12 -4.05 3.15
CA TYR A 192 2.27 -3.77 2.00
C TYR A 192 2.02 -2.27 1.80
N VAL A 193 1.60 -1.92 0.59
CA VAL A 193 1.21 -0.56 0.18
C VAL A 193 -0.07 -0.62 -0.64
N SER A 194 -0.99 0.30 -0.38
CA SER A 194 -2.15 0.55 -1.23
C SER A 194 -2.26 1.99 -1.72
N ILE A 195 -3.09 2.21 -2.72
CA ILE A 195 -3.48 3.51 -3.25
C ILE A 195 -5.00 3.62 -3.30
N ALA A 196 -5.57 4.80 -3.08
CA ALA A 196 -7.03 5.00 -3.00
C ALA A 196 -7.58 6.01 -4.04
N PRO A 197 -7.41 5.79 -5.36
CA PRO A 197 -7.91 6.70 -6.38
C PRO A 197 -9.44 6.65 -6.52
N PHE A 198 -10.03 7.70 -7.12
CA PHE A 198 -11.45 7.74 -7.50
C PHE A 198 -11.69 8.36 -8.88
N ASP A 199 -12.96 8.46 -9.30
CA ASP A 199 -13.34 8.92 -10.65
C ASP A 199 -13.35 10.45 -10.81
N GLU A 200 -12.20 11.09 -10.54
CA GLU A 200 -11.96 12.51 -10.75
C GLU A 200 -10.70 12.70 -11.63
N GLU A 201 -10.71 13.69 -12.52
CA GLU A 201 -9.72 13.86 -13.58
C GLU A 201 -8.31 14.10 -13.01
N SER A 202 -8.17 15.02 -12.06
CA SER A 202 -6.89 15.32 -11.42
C SER A 202 -6.37 14.11 -10.66
N VAL A 203 -7.19 13.50 -9.80
CA VAL A 203 -6.83 12.29 -9.04
C VAL A 203 -6.38 11.17 -9.98
N GLN A 204 -7.10 10.91 -11.06
CA GLN A 204 -6.69 9.88 -12.01
C GLN A 204 -5.38 10.18 -12.70
N ALA A 205 -5.13 11.42 -13.11
CA ALA A 205 -3.88 11.78 -13.75
C ALA A 205 -2.68 11.44 -12.84
N HIS A 206 -2.75 11.82 -11.56
CA HIS A 206 -1.68 11.60 -10.58
C HIS A 206 -1.49 10.12 -10.24
N TYR A 207 -2.56 9.40 -9.88
CA TYR A 207 -2.47 7.99 -9.52
C TYR A 207 -2.13 7.08 -10.72
N MET A 208 -2.53 7.44 -11.93
CA MET A 208 -2.14 6.72 -13.15
C MET A 208 -0.65 6.91 -13.47
N ALA A 209 -0.11 8.12 -13.29
CA ALA A 209 1.32 8.37 -13.43
C ALA A 209 2.13 7.52 -12.42
N LEU A 210 1.68 7.48 -11.16
CA LEU A 210 2.24 6.61 -10.13
C LEU A 210 2.17 5.13 -10.52
N TRP A 211 0.99 4.65 -10.94
CA TRP A 211 0.79 3.23 -11.31
C TRP A 211 1.67 2.81 -12.49
N LYS A 212 1.75 3.63 -13.54
CA LYS A 212 2.58 3.34 -14.73
C LYS A 212 4.06 3.19 -14.39
N LYS A 213 4.57 4.01 -13.47
CA LYS A 213 6.00 4.05 -13.13
C LYS A 213 6.38 3.11 -11.98
N TYR A 214 5.52 2.99 -10.96
CA TYR A 214 5.80 2.30 -9.70
C TYR A 214 4.73 1.26 -9.30
N GLY A 215 3.80 0.90 -10.18
CA GLY A 215 2.73 -0.07 -9.89
C GLY A 215 3.24 -1.43 -9.39
N HIS A 216 4.44 -1.84 -9.79
CA HIS A 216 5.10 -3.06 -9.30
C HIS A 216 5.44 -3.03 -7.79
N LEU A 217 5.41 -1.85 -7.15
CA LEU A 217 5.60 -1.69 -5.71
C LEU A 217 4.27 -1.61 -4.94
N ILE A 218 3.13 -1.52 -5.63
CA ILE A 218 1.80 -1.31 -5.03
C ILE A 218 1.08 -2.65 -4.99
N ASP A 219 0.64 -3.07 -3.80
CA ASP A 219 0.03 -4.38 -3.61
C ASP A 219 -1.48 -4.35 -3.86
N TYR A 220 -2.13 -3.22 -3.55
CA TYR A 220 -3.59 -3.08 -3.66
C TYR A 220 -4.02 -1.71 -4.18
N VAL A 221 -5.16 -1.70 -4.87
CA VAL A 221 -5.85 -0.47 -5.30
C VAL A 221 -7.23 -0.43 -4.64
N ASN A 222 -7.38 0.47 -3.68
CA ASN A 222 -8.62 0.71 -2.93
C ASN A 222 -9.49 1.74 -3.68
N PHE A 223 -9.88 1.43 -4.93
CA PHE A 223 -10.65 2.38 -5.74
C PHE A 223 -11.95 2.80 -5.03
N GLN A 224 -12.16 4.11 -4.86
CA GLN A 224 -13.27 4.62 -4.06
C GLN A 224 -14.59 4.64 -4.86
N PHE A 225 -15.23 3.48 -4.99
CA PHE A 225 -16.50 3.38 -5.72
C PHE A 225 -17.66 4.17 -5.08
N TYR A 226 -17.53 4.59 -3.82
CA TYR A 226 -18.53 5.42 -3.15
C TYR A 226 -18.54 6.88 -3.65
N ALA A 227 -17.54 7.30 -4.42
CA ALA A 227 -17.52 8.61 -5.07
C ALA A 227 -18.53 8.71 -6.23
N TYR A 228 -19.05 7.59 -6.74
CA TYR A 228 -20.13 7.60 -7.72
C TYR A 228 -21.48 7.98 -7.08
N ASP A 229 -22.39 8.50 -7.88
CA ASP A 229 -23.72 8.92 -7.43
C ASP A 229 -24.44 7.84 -6.62
N LYS A 230 -25.14 8.27 -5.56
CA LYS A 230 -26.00 7.39 -4.73
C LYS A 230 -27.05 6.63 -5.55
N GLY A 231 -27.41 7.13 -6.73
CA GLY A 231 -28.33 6.50 -7.68
C GLY A 231 -27.72 5.41 -8.57
N THR A 232 -26.43 5.08 -8.40
CA THR A 232 -25.72 4.09 -9.20
C THR A 232 -26.36 2.70 -9.05
N THR A 233 -26.86 2.18 -10.17
CA THR A 233 -27.43 0.84 -10.26
C THR A 233 -26.35 -0.24 -10.22
N VAL A 234 -26.74 -1.48 -9.91
CA VAL A 234 -25.83 -2.65 -9.94
C VAL A 234 -25.12 -2.78 -11.29
N SER A 235 -25.85 -2.60 -12.41
CA SER A 235 -25.25 -2.69 -13.74
C SER A 235 -24.24 -1.59 -14.02
N GLN A 236 -24.50 -0.35 -13.57
CA GLN A 236 -23.55 0.76 -13.68
C GLN A 236 -22.31 0.49 -12.82
N PHE A 237 -22.48 0.05 -11.57
CA PHE A 237 -21.38 -0.32 -10.69
C PHE A 237 -20.49 -1.40 -11.32
N LEU A 238 -21.08 -2.47 -11.86
CA LEU A 238 -20.32 -3.52 -12.54
C LEU A 238 -19.57 -3.00 -13.77
N ASN A 239 -20.15 -2.08 -14.53
CA ASN A 239 -19.47 -1.45 -15.66
C ASN A 239 -18.28 -0.60 -15.21
N PHE A 240 -18.43 0.19 -14.14
CA PHE A 240 -17.33 0.96 -13.55
C PHE A 240 -16.23 0.05 -13.01
N LEU A 241 -16.59 -1.03 -12.30
CA LEU A 241 -15.64 -2.02 -11.80
C LEU A 241 -14.83 -2.62 -12.95
N MET A 242 -15.49 -3.00 -14.04
CA MET A 242 -14.82 -3.59 -15.20
C MET A 242 -13.92 -2.60 -15.95
N SER A 243 -14.32 -1.32 -16.07
CA SER A 243 -13.50 -0.30 -16.74
C SER A 243 -12.23 0.02 -15.95
N LYS A 244 -12.31 0.04 -14.61
CA LYS A 244 -11.15 0.27 -13.74
C LYS A 244 -10.30 -1.00 -13.54
N ALA A 245 -10.89 -2.20 -13.60
CA ALA A 245 -10.14 -3.46 -13.58
C ALA A 245 -9.28 -3.69 -14.84
N LEU A 246 -9.59 -3.02 -15.95
CA LEU A 246 -8.74 -3.04 -17.15
C LEU A 246 -7.44 -2.22 -16.94
N ILE A 247 -7.48 -1.16 -16.12
CA ILE A 247 -6.30 -0.38 -15.71
C ILE A 247 -5.35 -1.25 -14.85
N THR A 248 -5.89 -2.20 -14.08
CA THR A 248 -5.09 -3.17 -13.31
C THR A 248 -4.52 -4.33 -14.15
N LYS A 249 -4.97 -4.53 -15.40
CA LYS A 249 -4.54 -5.63 -16.27
C LYS A 249 -3.39 -5.29 -17.24
N GLU A 250 -3.06 -4.02 -17.44
CA GLU A 250 -1.94 -3.64 -18.34
C GLU A 250 -0.55 -4.08 -17.84
N VAL A 251 -0.44 -4.75 -16.68
CA VAL A 251 0.82 -5.31 -16.14
C VAL A 251 0.96 -6.83 -16.39
N THR A 252 0.09 -7.44 -17.20
CA THR A 252 0.28 -8.84 -17.64
C THR A 252 0.28 -8.95 -19.16
N CYS A 253 1.44 -8.72 -19.76
CA CYS A 253 1.91 -9.34 -21.01
C CYS A 253 3.40 -9.67 -20.86
#